data_AF-A0A1B1PVZ3-F1
#
_entry.id   AF-A0A1B1PVZ3-F1
#
_cell.length_a   1.000
_cell.length_b   1.000
_cell.length_c   1.000
_cell.angle_alpha   90.00
_cell.angle_beta   90.00
_cell.angle_gamma   90.00
#
_symmetry.space_group_name_H-M   'P 1'
#
loop_
_entity.id
_entity.type
_entity.pdbx_description
1 polymer ?
#
loop_
_entity_poly.entity_id
_entity_poly.type
_entity_poly.pdbx_seq_one_letter_code
_entity_poly.pdbx_strand_id
1 'polypeptide(L)' 'MVRARRKALGLRQADIAHATGMGRRYIVDLEKGKPTLRLGPALMIARYLGVEPDLVKEVPAAPRDALPEWLPDDEA' A
#
# COMPACT_ATOMS: atom_id res chain seq x y z
N MET A 1 0.59 -9.33 -7.42
CA MET A 1 1.79 -9.54 -6.60
C MET A 1 1.48 -10.17 -5.23
N VAL A 2 0.70 -9.50 -4.36
CA VAL A 2 0.36 -9.97 -2.99
C VAL A 2 -0.18 -11.41 -2.95
N ARG A 3 -1.20 -11.72 -3.77
CA ARG A 3 -1.80 -13.06 -3.84
C ARG A 3 -0.80 -14.16 -4.22
N ALA A 4 0.09 -13.87 -5.18
CA ALA A 4 1.09 -14.81 -5.64
C ALA A 4 2.10 -15.10 -4.53
N ARG A 5 2.58 -14.06 -3.84
CA ARG A 5 3.51 -14.20 -2.71
C ARG A 5 2.90 -14.98 -1.57
N ARG A 6 1.65 -14.67 -1.17
CA ARG A 6 0.94 -15.45 -0.14
C ARG A 6 0.90 -16.94 -0.49
N LYS A 7 0.50 -17.26 -1.73
CA LYS A 7 0.42 -18.66 -2.20
C LYS A 7 1.78 -19.35 -2.19
N ALA A 8 2.85 -18.66 -2.59
CA ALA A 8 4.21 -19.20 -2.55
C ALA A 8 4.68 -19.54 -1.12
N LEU A 9 4.18 -18.81 -0.12
CA LEU A 9 4.42 -19.08 1.30
C LEU A 9 3.47 -20.16 1.89
N GLY A 10 2.59 -20.77 1.09
CA GLY A 10 1.63 -21.77 1.57
C GLY A 10 0.52 -21.21 2.48
N LEU A 11 0.41 -19.89 2.61
CA LEU A 11 -0.52 -19.25 3.55
C LEU A 11 -1.94 -19.14 2.97
N ARG A 12 -2.95 -19.30 3.81
CA ARG A 12 -4.35 -18.97 3.51
C ARG A 12 -4.61 -17.50 3.80
N GLN A 13 -5.69 -16.96 3.27
CA GLN A 13 -6.09 -15.57 3.55
C GLN A 13 -6.39 -15.33 5.05
N ALA A 14 -6.91 -16.33 5.77
CA ALA A 14 -7.11 -16.24 7.22
C ALA A 14 -5.79 -16.15 7.98
N ASP A 15 -4.72 -16.78 7.49
CA ASP A 15 -3.45 -16.77 8.19
C ASP A 15 -2.85 -15.35 8.17
N ILE A 16 -2.94 -14.65 7.03
CA ILE A 16 -2.59 -13.23 6.96
C ILE A 16 -3.52 -12.37 7.83
N ALA A 17 -4.83 -12.58 7.73
CA ALA A 17 -5.81 -11.83 8.50
C ALA A 17 -5.52 -11.91 10.01
N HIS A 18 -5.23 -13.11 10.51
CA HIS A 18 -4.89 -13.35 11.90
C HIS A 18 -3.55 -12.72 12.28
N ALA A 19 -2.51 -12.91 11.47
CA ALA A 19 -1.17 -12.38 11.76
C ALA A 19 -1.08 -10.84 11.70
N THR A 20 -1.94 -10.20 10.92
CA THR A 20 -1.92 -8.73 10.71
C THR A 20 -3.03 -8.00 11.44
N GLY A 21 -3.90 -8.72 12.16
CA GLY A 21 -5.08 -8.15 12.82
C GLY A 21 -6.15 -7.59 11.86
N MET A 22 -6.03 -7.84 10.56
CA MET A 22 -6.96 -7.35 9.54
C MET A 22 -8.10 -8.32 9.31
N GLY A 23 -9.28 -7.80 8.98
CA GLY A 23 -10.41 -8.64 8.60
C GLY A 23 -10.15 -9.42 7.31
N ARG A 24 -10.60 -10.68 7.21
CA ARG A 24 -10.45 -11.50 5.99
C ARG A 24 -10.99 -10.82 4.73
N ARG A 25 -12.08 -10.04 4.85
CA ARG A 25 -12.64 -9.27 3.72
C ARG A 25 -11.64 -8.25 3.16
N TYR A 26 -10.83 -7.64 4.01
CA TYR A 26 -9.76 -6.74 3.59
C TYR A 26 -8.72 -7.48 2.73
N ILE A 27 -8.28 -8.67 3.16
CA ILE A 27 -7.33 -9.49 2.40
C ILE A 27 -7.91 -9.88 1.04
N VAL A 28 -9.19 -10.22 0.98
CA VAL A 28 -9.88 -10.53 -0.29
C VAL A 28 -9.90 -9.31 -1.23
N ASP A 29 -10.30 -8.14 -0.73
CA ASP A 29 -10.35 -6.90 -1.52
C ASP A 29 -8.94 -6.48 -1.98
N LEU A 30 -7.92 -6.65 -1.13
CA LEU A 30 -6.51 -6.43 -1.46
C LEU A 30 -6.03 -7.34 -2.60
N GLU A 31 -6.29 -8.64 -2.51
CA GLU A 31 -5.87 -9.59 -3.54
C GLU A 31 -6.59 -9.43 -4.87
N LYS A 32 -7.80 -8.85 -4.85
CA LYS A 32 -8.56 -8.48 -6.04
C LYS A 32 -8.10 -7.15 -6.64
N GLY A 33 -7.26 -6.38 -5.94
CA GLY A 33 -6.80 -5.08 -6.41
C GLY A 33 -7.88 -4.00 -6.34
N LYS A 34 -8.72 -4.00 -5.30
CA LYS A 34 -9.75 -2.95 -5.13
C LYS A 34 -9.10 -1.56 -5.13
N PRO A 35 -9.47 -0.66 -6.05
CA PRO A 35 -8.78 0.63 -6.22
C PRO A 35 -9.00 1.58 -5.04
N THR A 36 -10.11 1.44 -4.32
CA THR A 36 -10.47 2.24 -3.15
C THR A 36 -9.99 1.64 -1.83
N LEU A 37 -9.08 0.65 -1.87
CA LEU A 37 -8.54 0.05 -0.67
C LEU A 37 -7.59 1.04 0.02
N ARG A 38 -7.65 1.10 1.37
CA ARG A 38 -6.74 1.94 2.15
C ARG A 38 -5.29 1.49 1.94
N LEU A 39 -4.42 2.42 1.54
CA LEU A 39 -3.04 2.07 1.18
C LEU A 39 -2.20 1.62 2.38
N GLY A 40 -2.34 2.27 3.55
CA GLY A 40 -1.53 1.98 4.74
C GLY A 40 -1.49 0.50 5.14
N PRO A 41 -2.65 -0.15 5.41
CA PRO A 41 -2.66 -1.56 5.77
C PRO A 41 -2.24 -2.48 4.61
N ALA A 42 -2.45 -2.06 3.36
CA ALA A 42 -1.98 -2.81 2.19
C ALA A 42 -0.45 -2.88 2.14
N LEU A 43 0.23 -1.75 2.39
CA LEU A 43 1.69 -1.67 2.48
C LEU A 43 2.23 -2.48 3.68
N MET A 44 1.55 -2.44 4.82
CA MET A 44 1.90 -3.26 5.99
C MET A 44 1.83 -4.77 5.67
N ILE A 45 0.76 -5.22 5.03
CA ILE A 45 0.63 -6.63 4.58
C ILE A 45 1.69 -6.98 3.53
N ALA A 46 1.99 -6.06 2.60
CA ALA A 46 3.03 -6.27 1.60
C ALA A 46 4.38 -6.51 2.29
N ARG A 47 4.77 -5.66 3.25
CA ARG A 47 5.98 -5.83 4.05
C ARG A 47 6.00 -7.14 4.83
N TYR A 48 4.89 -7.52 5.47
CA TYR A 48 4.76 -8.80 6.18
C TYR A 48 5.03 -10.01 5.27
N LEU A 49 4.65 -9.93 3.99
CA LEU A 49 4.89 -10.98 3.00
C LEU A 49 6.28 -10.89 2.32
N GLY A 50 7.11 -9.92 2.70
CA GLY A 50 8.38 -9.62 2.03
C GLY A 50 8.19 -9.11 0.61
N VAL A 51 7.12 -8.36 0.35
CA VAL A 51 6.85 -7.65 -0.91
C VAL A 51 7.16 -6.18 -0.70
N GLU A 52 8.17 -5.69 -1.42
CA GLU A 52 8.47 -4.27 -1.45
C GLU A 52 7.80 -3.62 -2.67
N PRO A 53 7.05 -2.51 -2.49
CA PRO A 53 6.56 -1.74 -3.60
C PRO A 53 7.74 -1.08 -4.32
N ASP A 54 7.73 -1.10 -5.64
CA ASP A 54 8.63 -0.28 -6.43
C ASP A 54 8.17 1.18 -6.31
N LEU A 55 8.92 1.96 -5.53
CA LEU A 55 8.66 3.36 -5.31
C LEU A 55 9.61 4.15 -6.19
N VAL A 56 9.06 5.14 -6.90
CA VAL A 56 9.87 6.11 -7.63
C VAL A 56 10.71 6.87 -6.61
N LYS A 57 12.04 6.71 -6.69
CA LYS A 57 13.00 7.30 -5.74
C LYS A 57 13.13 8.81 -5.90
N GLU A 58 12.85 9.29 -7.10
CA GLU A 58 12.94 10.69 -7.47
C GLU A 58 11.56 11.19 -7.85
N VAL A 59 11.04 12.15 -7.09
CA VAL A 59 9.98 13.02 -7.61
C VAL A 59 10.69 13.93 -8.60
N PRO A 60 10.29 13.97 -9.89
CA PRO A 60 10.87 14.92 -10.82
C PRO A 60 10.79 16.30 -10.18
N ALA A 61 11.90 17.03 -10.18
CA ALA A 61 11.94 18.38 -9.64
C ALA A 61 10.89 19.20 -10.40
N ALA A 62 9.73 19.40 -9.79
CA ALA A 62 8.82 20.43 -10.23
C ALA A 62 9.62 21.75 -10.14
N PRO A 63 9.50 22.65 -11.14
CA PRO A 63 9.99 24.01 -10.96
C PRO A 63 9.50 24.53 -9.61
N ARG A 64 10.39 25.15 -8.81
CA ARG A 64 10.02 25.66 -7.48
C ARG A 64 8.85 26.64 -7.54
N ASP A 65 8.67 27.24 -8.71
CA ASP A 65 7.71 28.22 -9.16
C ASP A 65 6.46 27.59 -9.82
N ALA A 66 6.38 26.25 -9.91
CA ALA A 66 5.20 25.52 -10.37
C ALA A 66 4.31 25.00 -9.23
N LEU A 67 4.53 25.47 -8.00
CA LEU A 67 3.56 25.25 -6.92
C LEU A 67 2.25 25.93 -7.30
N PRO A 68 1.10 25.25 -7.15
CA PRO A 68 -0.16 25.85 -7.50
C PRO A 68 -0.46 27.04 -6.57
N GLU A 69 -1.07 28.10 -7.11
CA GLU A 69 -1.45 29.32 -6.38
C GLU A 69 -2.32 29.07 -5.13
N TRP A 70 -2.93 27.89 -5.02
CA TRP A 70 -3.78 27.51 -3.89
C TRP A 70 -3.03 26.83 -2.74
N LEU A 71 -1.70 26.68 -2.81
CA LEU A 71 -0.92 26.20 -1.67
C LEU A 71 -1.06 27.25 -0.55
N PRO A 72 -1.66 26.92 0.61
CA PRO A 72 -1.71 27.86 1.71
C PRO A 72 -0.28 28.22 2.11
N ASP A 73 -0.02 29.50 2.37
CA ASP A 73 1.18 29.87 3.08
C ASP A 73 1.14 29.13 4.41
N ASP A 74 2.09 28.22 4.65
CA ASP A 74 2.24 27.54 5.93
C ASP A 74 2.55 28.62 6.98
N GLU A 75 1.51 29.19 7.61
CA GLU A 75 1.65 30.03 8.79
C GLU A 75 2.07 29.12 9.95
N ALA A 76 3.37 29.19 10.27
CA ALA A 76 4.00 28.59 11.44
C ALA A 76 3.74 29.40 12.72
#